data_AF-A0A254N1T3-F1
#
_entry.id   AF-A0A254N1T3-F1
#
_cell.length_a   1.000
_cell.length_b   1.000
_cell.length_c   1.000
_cell.angle_alpha   90.00
_cell.angle_beta   90.00
_cell.angle_gamma   90.00
#
_symmetry.space_group_name_H-M   'P 1'
#
loop_
_entity.id
_entity.type
_entity.pdbx_description
1 polymer ?
#
loop_
_entity_poly.entity_id
_entity_poly.type
_entity_poly.pdbx_seq_one_letter_code
_entity_poly.pdbx_strand_id
1 'polypeptide(L)'
;MKPHFENYFIDRASLLGEVLFYHLTLEALLTEIIRRSPNAPAESKLGKLMFAKKADECLRLGKLSKELHTAVMALNRVRNKYAHELGFEISFDAALALAKLCGEAGADFTDGVDGCTAAEAKTLGYDTFSLLNETFRNTFFEVACYQGEDEWLEFTS
;
A
#
# COMPACT_ATOMS: atom_id res chain seq x y z
N MET A 1 35.73 3.22 -3.97
CA MET A 1 34.65 3.93 -4.70
C MET A 1 34.09 4.99 -3.75
N LYS A 2 34.11 6.27 -4.13
CA LYS A 2 33.53 7.35 -3.29
C LYS A 2 32.05 7.49 -3.66
N PRO A 3 31.12 7.55 -2.69
CA PRO A 3 29.71 7.77 -2.99
C PRO A 3 29.52 9.18 -3.59
N HIS A 4 28.83 9.25 -4.72
CA HIS A 4 28.48 10.50 -5.40
C HIS A 4 27.09 10.95 -4.95
N PHE A 5 27.04 11.83 -3.95
CA PHE A 5 25.80 12.28 -3.30
C PHE A 5 24.88 13.13 -4.19
N GLU A 6 25.42 13.69 -5.28
CA GLU A 6 24.71 14.57 -6.21
C GLU A 6 23.57 13.85 -6.96
N ASN A 7 23.69 12.52 -7.15
CA ASN A 7 22.65 11.69 -7.78
C ASN A 7 21.51 11.32 -6.82
N TYR A 8 21.60 11.67 -5.53
CA TYR A 8 20.59 11.36 -4.52
C TYR A 8 19.66 12.55 -4.22
N PHE A 9 19.85 13.70 -4.87
CA PHE A 9 18.88 14.79 -4.83
C PHE A 9 17.77 14.50 -5.83
N ILE A 10 16.82 13.72 -5.32
CA ILE A 10 15.66 13.18 -6.00
C ILE A 10 14.80 14.30 -6.61
N ASP A 11 14.46 14.15 -7.90
CA ASP A 11 13.43 14.93 -8.59
C ASP A 11 12.07 14.75 -7.87
N ARG A 12 11.29 15.83 -7.71
CA ARG A 12 10.09 15.86 -6.84
C ARG A 12 8.96 14.91 -7.29
N ALA A 13 9.08 14.27 -8.45
CA ALA A 13 8.18 13.24 -8.98
C ALA A 13 8.77 11.82 -8.90
N SER A 14 9.37 11.47 -7.76
CA SER A 14 10.01 10.15 -7.60
C SER A 14 9.07 9.08 -7.10
N LEU A 15 9.34 7.84 -7.51
CA LEU A 15 8.68 6.64 -7.00
C LEU A 15 8.69 6.55 -5.47
N LEU A 16 9.74 7.08 -4.82
CA LEU A 16 9.81 7.20 -3.36
C LEU A 16 8.69 8.12 -2.81
N GLY A 17 8.49 9.28 -3.44
CA GLY A 17 7.44 10.23 -3.05
C GLY A 17 6.05 9.59 -3.10
N GLU A 18 5.75 8.88 -4.19
CA GLU A 18 4.49 8.15 -4.35
C GLU A 18 4.32 7.04 -3.31
N VAL A 19 5.33 6.18 -3.14
CA VAL A 19 5.28 5.09 -2.16
C VAL A 19 5.06 5.63 -0.74
N LEU A 20 5.69 6.76 -0.38
CA LEU A 20 5.47 7.42 0.90
C LEU A 20 4.05 8.00 1.00
N PHE A 21 3.57 8.68 -0.03
CA PHE A 21 2.23 9.25 -0.05
C PHE A 21 1.14 8.19 0.14
N TYR A 22 1.21 7.10 -0.63
CA TYR A 22 0.25 6.00 -0.51
C TYR A 22 0.35 5.29 0.83
N HIS A 23 1.57 5.09 1.34
CA HIS A 23 1.77 4.47 2.65
C HIS A 23 1.12 5.29 3.78
N LEU A 24 1.33 6.61 3.79
CA LEU A 24 0.74 7.50 4.79
C LEU A 24 -0.78 7.57 4.67
N THR A 25 -1.29 7.61 3.45
CA THR A 25 -2.74 7.61 3.19
C THR A 25 -3.39 6.32 3.69
N LEU A 26 -2.78 5.17 3.39
CA LEU A 26 -3.24 3.88 3.91
C LEU A 26 -3.10 3.79 5.44
N GLU A 27 -2.04 4.36 6.03
CA GLU A 27 -1.90 4.41 7.49
C GLU A 27 -2.99 5.24 8.17
N ALA A 28 -3.34 6.38 7.56
CA ALA A 28 -4.43 7.22 8.04
C ALA A 28 -5.76 6.47 7.98
N LEU A 29 -6.04 5.76 6.89
CA LEU A 29 -7.23 4.91 6.75
C LEU A 29 -7.28 3.83 7.83
N LEU A 30 -6.20 3.07 8.03
CA LEU A 30 -6.15 2.04 9.09
C LEU A 30 -6.37 2.66 10.48
N THR A 31 -5.82 3.84 10.73
CA THR A 31 -5.99 4.55 12.01
C THR A 31 -7.45 4.89 12.24
N GLU A 32 -8.13 5.42 11.22
CA GLU A 32 -9.52 5.83 11.31
C GLU A 32 -10.47 4.63 11.44
N ILE A 33 -10.21 3.54 10.70
CA ILE A 33 -10.91 2.25 10.86
C ILE A 33 -10.84 1.76 12.32
N ILE A 34 -9.64 1.78 12.90
CA ILE A 34 -9.46 1.36 14.30
C ILE A 34 -10.23 2.29 15.22
N ARG A 35 -10.10 3.61 15.04
CA ARG A 35 -10.72 4.64 15.90
C ARG A 35 -12.24 4.49 15.98
N ARG A 36 -12.89 4.15 14.87
CA ARG A 36 -14.36 3.97 14.80
C ARG A 36 -14.85 2.64 15.38
N SER A 37 -13.94 1.69 15.62
CA SER A 37 -14.34 0.38 16.15
C SER A 37 -14.80 0.48 17.62
N PRO A 38 -15.91 -0.16 18.01
CA PRO A 38 -16.35 -0.17 19.41
C PRO A 38 -15.34 -0.84 20.35
N ASN A 39 -14.44 -1.67 19.81
CA ASN A 39 -13.39 -2.37 20.55
C ASN A 39 -11.99 -1.77 20.30
N ALA A 40 -11.93 -0.48 19.92
CA ALA A 40 -10.70 0.23 19.67
C ALA A 40 -9.83 0.34 20.95
N PRO A 41 -8.50 0.33 20.81
CA PRO A 41 -7.63 0.79 21.88
C PRO A 41 -7.86 2.29 22.15
N ALA A 42 -7.55 2.74 23.36
CA ALA A 42 -7.58 4.17 23.68
C ALA A 42 -6.72 5.00 22.71
N GLU A 43 -7.14 6.24 22.41
CA GLU A 43 -6.47 7.13 21.45
C GLU A 43 -4.97 7.32 21.75
N SER A 44 -4.60 7.39 23.04
CA SER A 44 -3.21 7.52 23.50
C SER A 44 -2.33 6.31 23.14
N LYS A 45 -2.93 5.13 22.97
CA LYS A 45 -2.28 3.91 22.49
C LYS A 45 -2.30 3.85 20.96
N LEU A 46 -3.43 4.21 20.33
CA LEU A 46 -3.58 4.21 18.87
C LEU A 46 -2.53 5.09 18.19
N GLY A 47 -2.33 6.32 18.67
CA GLY A 47 -1.34 7.25 18.11
C GLY A 47 0.11 6.80 18.21
N LYS A 48 0.41 5.75 18.99
CA LYS A 48 1.75 5.17 19.16
C LYS A 48 1.96 3.88 18.35
N LEU A 49 0.90 3.34 17.74
CA LEU A 49 1.04 2.14 16.94
C LEU A 49 1.77 2.46 15.64
N MET A 50 2.78 1.65 15.34
CA MET A 50 3.40 1.63 14.01
C MET A 50 2.41 1.05 12.98
N PHE A 51 2.58 1.37 11.71
CA PHE A 51 1.79 0.83 10.59
C PHE A 51 1.45 -0.66 10.73
N ALA A 52 2.47 -1.52 10.91
CA ALA A 52 2.26 -2.96 11.02
C ALA A 52 1.33 -3.33 12.18
N LYS A 53 1.41 -2.61 13.30
CA LYS A 53 0.52 -2.81 14.45
C LYS A 53 -0.89 -2.28 14.24
N LYS A 54 -1.07 -1.27 13.40
CA LYS A 54 -2.39 -0.85 12.95
C LYS A 54 -3.01 -1.90 12.04
N ALA A 55 -2.25 -2.45 11.08
CA ALA A 55 -2.72 -3.55 10.24
C ALA A 55 -3.11 -4.80 11.08
N ASP A 56 -2.25 -5.22 12.03
CA ASP A 56 -2.54 -6.31 12.96
C ASP A 56 -3.84 -6.06 13.75
N GLU A 57 -4.07 -4.82 14.19
CA GLU A 57 -5.26 -4.44 14.94
C GLU A 57 -6.52 -4.46 14.07
N CYS A 58 -6.46 -3.97 12.83
CA CYS A 58 -7.59 -4.08 11.90
C CYS A 58 -7.95 -5.54 11.61
N LEU A 59 -6.95 -6.42 11.44
CA LEU A 59 -7.20 -7.86 11.30
C LEU A 59 -7.86 -8.44 12.56
N ARG A 60 -7.36 -8.09 13.76
CA ARG A 60 -7.93 -8.55 15.03
C ARG A 60 -9.39 -8.10 15.22
N LEU A 61 -9.71 -6.89 14.77
CA LEU A 61 -11.04 -6.30 14.82
C LEU A 61 -11.98 -6.83 13.73
N GLY A 62 -11.50 -7.69 12.83
CA GLY A 62 -12.28 -8.18 11.70
C GLY A 62 -12.57 -7.10 10.65
N LYS A 63 -11.77 -6.02 10.63
CA LYS A 63 -11.84 -4.92 9.66
C LYS A 63 -10.88 -5.09 8.48
N LEU A 64 -10.15 -6.21 8.43
CA LEU A 64 -9.42 -6.71 7.27
C LEU A 64 -9.58 -8.24 7.21
N SER A 65 -9.61 -8.79 6.00
CA SER A 65 -9.36 -10.22 5.78
C SER A 65 -7.88 -10.56 6.00
N LYS A 66 -7.55 -11.85 6.08
CA LYS A 66 -6.15 -12.29 6.21
C LYS A 66 -5.34 -12.00 4.95
N GLU A 67 -5.98 -12.13 3.81
CA GLU A 67 -5.44 -11.91 2.48
C GLU A 67 -5.12 -10.41 2.32
N LEU A 68 -6.07 -9.54 2.67
CA LEU A 68 -5.89 -8.09 2.59
C LEU A 68 -4.87 -7.57 3.60
N HIS A 69 -4.83 -8.13 4.82
CA HIS A 69 -3.74 -7.87 5.77
C HIS A 69 -2.37 -8.23 5.17
N THR A 70 -2.26 -9.38 4.51
CA THR A 70 -1.02 -9.83 3.88
C THR A 70 -0.57 -8.87 2.77
N ALA A 71 -1.50 -8.42 1.92
CA ALA A 71 -1.24 -7.42 0.89
C ALA A 71 -0.77 -6.07 1.48
N VAL A 72 -1.49 -5.55 2.49
CA VAL A 72 -1.12 -4.32 3.22
C VAL A 72 0.28 -4.42 3.84
N MET A 73 0.62 -5.59 4.40
CA MET A 73 1.93 -5.84 4.97
C MET A 73 3.03 -5.95 3.91
N ALA A 74 2.73 -6.46 2.72
CA ALA A 74 3.66 -6.49 1.60
C ALA A 74 3.98 -5.08 1.08
N LEU A 75 2.97 -4.21 0.97
CA LEU A 75 3.15 -2.79 0.64
C LEU A 75 4.06 -2.08 1.65
N ASN A 76 3.87 -2.34 2.95
CA ASN A 76 4.74 -1.82 3.99
C ASN A 76 6.20 -2.29 3.86
N ARG A 77 6.44 -3.53 3.41
CA ARG A 77 7.81 -4.01 3.14
C ARG A 77 8.46 -3.23 2.01
N VAL A 78 7.73 -2.92 0.95
CA VAL A 78 8.25 -2.09 -0.15
C VAL A 78 8.62 -0.71 0.37
N ARG A 79 7.74 -0.05 1.14
CA ARG A 79 8.06 1.24 1.77
C ARG A 79 9.29 1.15 2.67
N ASN A 80 9.41 0.11 3.50
CA ASN A 80 10.57 -0.06 4.38
C ASN A 80 11.88 -0.19 3.61
N LYS A 81 11.90 -0.90 2.47
CA LYS A 81 13.07 -0.95 1.60
C LYS A 81 13.45 0.44 1.11
N TYR A 82 12.48 1.19 0.57
CA TYR A 82 12.69 2.58 0.17
C TYR A 82 13.21 3.50 1.29
N ALA A 83 12.79 3.28 2.53
CA ALA A 83 13.19 4.09 3.68
C ALA A 83 14.57 3.73 4.25
N HIS A 84 15.02 2.48 4.09
CA HIS A 84 16.22 1.96 4.77
C HIS A 84 17.36 1.57 3.83
N GLU A 85 17.08 1.30 2.56
CA GLU A 85 18.05 0.89 1.56
C GLU A 85 18.29 2.04 0.58
N LEU A 86 19.38 2.78 0.79
CA LEU A 86 19.74 3.91 -0.06
C LEU A 86 19.98 3.46 -1.51
N GLY A 87 19.24 4.04 -2.45
CA GLY A 87 19.30 3.68 -3.87
C GLY A 87 18.52 2.40 -4.22
N PHE A 88 17.63 1.94 -3.34
CA PHE A 88 16.71 0.86 -3.66
C PHE A 88 15.80 1.26 -4.82
N GLU A 89 15.74 0.39 -5.83
CA GLU A 89 14.79 0.44 -6.92
C GLU A 89 14.08 -0.91 -6.99
N ILE A 90 12.75 -0.88 -6.96
CA ILE A 90 11.97 -2.10 -7.18
C ILE A 90 12.03 -2.49 -8.66
N SER A 91 12.31 -3.77 -8.92
CA SER A 91 12.23 -4.32 -10.28
C SER A 91 10.77 -4.41 -10.73
N PHE A 92 10.54 -4.30 -12.04
CA PHE A 92 9.22 -4.52 -12.66
C PHE A 92 8.57 -5.83 -12.20
N ASP A 93 9.32 -6.94 -12.20
CA ASP A 93 8.78 -8.25 -11.81
C ASP A 93 8.32 -8.31 -10.34
N ALA A 94 9.04 -7.61 -9.46
CA ALA A 94 8.65 -7.49 -8.06
C ALA A 94 7.40 -6.59 -7.87
N ALA A 95 7.26 -5.53 -8.67
CA ALA A 95 6.05 -4.71 -8.69
C ALA A 95 4.85 -5.50 -9.22
N LEU A 96 5.03 -6.29 -10.28
CA LEU A 96 3.99 -7.17 -10.81
C LEU A 96 3.60 -8.29 -9.83
N ALA A 97 4.57 -8.89 -9.14
CA ALA A 97 4.29 -9.87 -8.09
C ALA A 97 3.52 -9.26 -6.91
N LEU A 98 3.75 -7.97 -6.62
CA LEU A 98 2.96 -7.25 -5.62
C LEU A 98 1.54 -6.98 -6.11
N ALA A 99 1.37 -6.57 -7.37
CA ALA A 99 0.05 -6.40 -7.99
C ALA A 99 -0.78 -7.69 -7.91
N LYS A 100 -0.17 -8.83 -8.26
CA LYS A 100 -0.73 -10.18 -8.10
C LYS A 100 -1.22 -10.47 -6.70
N LEU A 101 -0.36 -10.27 -5.71
CA LEU A 101 -0.70 -10.51 -4.30
C LEU A 101 -1.87 -9.63 -3.86
N CYS A 102 -1.93 -8.38 -4.31
CA CYS A 102 -3.03 -7.47 -4.01
C CYS A 102 -4.32 -7.87 -4.74
N GLY A 103 -4.24 -8.33 -5.99
CA GLY A 103 -5.38 -8.85 -6.76
C GLY A 103 -5.98 -10.09 -6.13
N GLU A 104 -5.14 -11.04 -5.68
CA GLU A 104 -5.57 -12.21 -4.89
C GLU A 104 -6.26 -11.81 -3.57
N ALA A 105 -5.95 -10.63 -3.04
CA ALA A 105 -6.56 -10.09 -1.83
C ALA A 105 -7.84 -9.27 -2.09
N GLY A 106 -8.28 -9.13 -3.34
CA GLY A 106 -9.51 -8.45 -3.75
C GLY A 106 -9.31 -7.09 -4.44
N ALA A 107 -8.08 -6.56 -4.51
CA ALA A 107 -7.85 -5.29 -5.19
C ALA A 107 -8.16 -5.42 -6.70
N ASP A 108 -9.08 -4.61 -7.19
CA ASP A 108 -9.54 -4.66 -8.58
C ASP A 108 -8.55 -3.95 -9.51
N PHE A 109 -8.10 -4.63 -10.57
CA PHE A 109 -7.24 -4.06 -11.62
C PHE A 109 -8.00 -4.09 -12.95
N THR A 110 -8.34 -2.90 -13.47
CA THR A 110 -9.34 -2.75 -14.54
C THR A 110 -9.03 -3.49 -15.85
N ASP A 111 -7.76 -3.78 -16.10
CA ASP A 111 -7.28 -4.49 -17.29
C ASP A 111 -6.72 -5.89 -16.98
N GLY A 112 -6.86 -6.36 -15.75
CA GLY A 112 -6.38 -7.68 -15.32
C GLY A 112 -4.86 -7.82 -15.31
N VAL A 113 -4.11 -6.74 -15.10
CA VAL A 113 -2.63 -6.77 -15.04
C VAL A 113 -2.11 -7.70 -13.93
N ASP A 114 -2.88 -7.89 -12.85
CA ASP A 114 -2.62 -8.86 -11.79
C ASP A 114 -2.66 -10.31 -12.31
N GLY A 115 -3.37 -10.62 -13.38
CA GLY A 115 -3.33 -11.93 -14.04
C GLY A 115 -2.15 -12.13 -15.00
N CYS A 116 -1.45 -11.07 -15.36
CA CYS A 116 -0.53 -11.06 -16.51
C CYS A 116 0.86 -11.63 -16.21
N THR A 117 1.55 -12.11 -17.24
CA THR A 117 3.02 -12.25 -17.26
C THR A 117 3.69 -10.89 -17.41
N ALA A 118 5.00 -10.80 -17.15
CA ALA A 118 5.73 -9.55 -17.31
C ALA A 118 5.73 -9.01 -18.74
N ALA A 119 5.69 -9.89 -19.74
CA ALA A 119 5.61 -9.50 -21.15
C ALA A 119 4.23 -8.94 -21.52
N GLU A 120 3.16 -9.56 -21.02
CA GLU A 120 1.79 -9.09 -21.24
C GLU A 120 1.56 -7.74 -20.55
N ALA A 121 1.96 -7.60 -19.28
CA ALA A 121 1.85 -6.33 -18.56
C ALA A 121 2.58 -5.18 -19.27
N LYS A 122 3.79 -5.43 -19.80
CA LYS A 122 4.50 -4.43 -20.61
C LYS A 122 3.80 -4.11 -21.93
N THR A 123 3.13 -5.09 -22.54
CA THR A 123 2.34 -4.89 -23.77
C THR A 123 1.10 -4.03 -23.51
N LEU A 124 0.51 -4.14 -22.32
CA LEU A 124 -0.56 -3.25 -21.82
C LEU A 124 -0.06 -1.83 -21.52
N GLY A 125 1.26 -1.58 -21.60
CA GLY A 125 1.85 -0.25 -21.41
C GLY A 125 2.31 0.03 -19.99
N TYR A 126 2.34 -0.96 -19.10
CA TYR A 126 2.84 -0.76 -17.75
C TYR A 126 4.35 -0.61 -17.71
N ASP A 127 4.78 0.37 -16.93
CA ASP A 127 6.09 0.43 -16.32
C ASP A 127 6.00 0.15 -14.80
N THR A 128 7.15 0.11 -14.13
CA THR A 128 7.22 -0.15 -12.69
C THR A 128 6.44 0.89 -11.87
N PHE A 129 6.47 2.14 -12.30
CA PHE A 129 5.81 3.24 -11.59
C PHE A 129 4.29 3.09 -11.64
N SER A 130 3.75 2.85 -12.83
CA SER A 130 2.31 2.70 -13.07
C SER A 130 1.77 1.47 -12.33
N LEU A 131 2.51 0.35 -12.36
CA LEU A 131 2.15 -0.84 -11.58
C LEU A 131 2.07 -0.55 -10.08
N LEU A 132 3.08 0.11 -9.53
CA LEU A 132 3.09 0.42 -8.10
C LEU A 132 1.97 1.41 -7.73
N ASN A 133 1.82 2.49 -8.49
CA ASN A 133 0.77 3.48 -8.25
C ASN A 133 -0.59 2.79 -8.19
N GLU A 134 -0.91 2.00 -9.21
CA GLU A 134 -2.17 1.29 -9.27
C GLU A 134 -2.34 0.26 -8.15
N THR A 135 -1.29 -0.52 -7.86
CA THR A 135 -1.32 -1.51 -6.78
C THR A 135 -1.63 -0.87 -5.44
N PHE A 136 -0.94 0.22 -5.09
CA PHE A 136 -1.18 0.94 -3.83
C PHE A 136 -2.58 1.55 -3.79
N ARG A 137 -2.99 2.23 -4.87
CA ARG A 137 -4.28 2.90 -4.98
C ARG A 137 -5.44 1.90 -4.86
N ASN A 138 -5.40 0.80 -5.62
CA ASN A 138 -6.49 -0.17 -5.65
C ASN A 138 -6.55 -0.95 -4.33
N THR A 139 -5.40 -1.24 -3.69
CA THR A 139 -5.40 -1.82 -2.33
C THR A 139 -6.00 -0.87 -1.29
N PHE A 140 -5.75 0.44 -1.40
CA PHE A 140 -6.41 1.43 -0.52
C PHE A 140 -7.93 1.36 -0.66
N PHE A 141 -8.44 1.36 -1.90
CA PHE A 141 -9.87 1.26 -2.15
C PHE A 141 -10.45 -0.04 -1.62
N GLU A 142 -9.74 -1.17 -1.78
CA GLU A 142 -10.18 -2.46 -1.24
C GLU A 142 -10.26 -2.44 0.29
N VAL A 143 -9.26 -1.89 0.98
CA VAL A 143 -9.30 -1.72 2.45
C VAL A 143 -10.48 -0.88 2.89
N ALA A 144 -10.77 0.19 2.17
CA ALA A 144 -11.89 1.06 2.50
C ALA A 144 -13.23 0.39 2.18
N CYS A 145 -13.38 -0.29 1.04
CA CYS A 145 -14.61 -1.02 0.66
C CYS A 145 -14.94 -2.14 1.66
N TYR A 146 -13.91 -2.76 2.25
CA TYR A 146 -14.09 -3.76 3.30
C TYR A 146 -14.80 -3.22 4.56
N GLN A 147 -14.89 -1.89 4.72
CA GLN A 147 -15.60 -1.27 5.85
C GLN A 147 -17.12 -1.18 5.66
N GLY A 148 -17.62 -1.40 4.43
CA GLY A 148 -19.03 -1.24 4.06
C GLY A 148 -19.34 0.15 3.48
N GLU A 149 -20.34 0.24 2.59
CA GLU A 149 -20.68 1.46 1.84
C GLU A 149 -21.08 2.65 2.73
N ASP A 150 -21.74 2.40 3.87
CA ASP A 150 -22.20 3.47 4.77
C ASP A 150 -21.06 4.11 5.57
N GLU A 151 -19.99 3.35 5.88
CA GLU A 151 -18.83 3.89 6.61
C GLU A 151 -18.00 4.82 5.70
N TRP A 152 -18.08 4.66 4.37
CA TRP A 152 -17.25 5.32 3.35
C TRP A 152 -17.54 6.82 3.13
N LEU A 153 -18.82 7.23 3.12
CA LEU A 153 -19.22 8.63 2.86
C LEU A 153 -18.74 9.61 3.94
N GLU A 154 -18.42 9.09 5.13
CA GLU A 154 -17.91 9.84 6.27
C GLU A 154 -16.38 9.99 6.29
N PHE A 155 -15.64 9.38 5.35
CA PHE A 155 -14.20 9.61 5.18
C PHE A 155 -13.89 10.78 4.25
N THR A 156 -14.89 11.25 3.49
CA THR A 156 -14.74 12.28 2.44
C THR A 156 -15.58 13.54 2.69
N SER A 157 -16.28 13.63 3.83
CA SER A 157 -17.10 14.78 4.23
C SER A 157 -16.46 15.65 5.31
#